data_AF-A0A4R9WLQ3-F1
#
_entry.id   AF-A0A4R9WLQ3-F1
#
_cell.length_a   1.000
_cell.length_b   1.000
_cell.length_c   1.000
_cell.angle_alpha   90.00
_cell.angle_beta   90.00
_cell.angle_gamma   90.00
#
_symmetry.space_group_name_H-M   'P 1'
#
loop_
_entity.id
_entity.type
_entity.pdbx_description
1 polymer ?
#
loop_
_entity_poly.entity_id
_entity_poly.type
_entity_poly.pdbx_seq_one_letter_code
_entity_poly.pdbx_strand_id
1 'polypeptide(L)'
;VGGVLRGAAHIESGVVGKHTIIGELDGRVTDRVRHVADAFNGAGLATQVSDNIVGTMWDKLLVNVATGALTGITSLTYGQLYEEPLLKAASLA
;
A
#
# COMPACT_ATOMS: atom_id res chain seq x y z
N VAL A 1 6.39 -2.48 3.50
CA VAL A 1 6.58 -3.90 3.90
C VAL A 1 5.69 -4.80 3.06
N GLY A 2 6.31 -5.71 2.33
CA GLY A 2 5.71 -6.74 1.47
C GLY A 2 6.62 -7.97 1.51
N GLY A 3 6.52 -8.88 0.54
CA GLY A 3 7.43 -10.01 0.43
C GLY A 3 8.86 -9.55 0.09
N VAL A 4 9.86 -10.09 0.78
CA VAL A 4 11.28 -9.86 0.50
C VAL A 4 11.85 -11.14 -0.13
N LEU A 5 12.43 -11.02 -1.32
CA LEU A 5 13.18 -12.11 -1.93
C LEU A 5 14.53 -12.24 -1.22
N ARG A 6 14.75 -13.35 -0.52
CA ARG A 6 16.01 -13.65 0.20
C ARG A 6 16.97 -14.51 -0.63
N GLY A 7 16.45 -15.24 -1.61
CA GLY A 7 17.22 -16.10 -2.50
C GLY A 7 16.30 -16.91 -3.42
N ALA A 8 16.89 -17.77 -4.26
CA ALA A 8 16.11 -18.68 -5.10
C ALA A 8 15.13 -19.50 -4.24
N ALA A 9 13.84 -19.44 -4.58
CA ALA A 9 12.75 -20.09 -3.84
C ALA A 9 12.61 -19.70 -2.35
N HIS A 10 13.25 -18.62 -1.89
CA HIS A 10 13.14 -18.16 -0.50
C HIS A 10 12.57 -16.73 -0.46
N ILE A 11 11.31 -16.63 -0.04
CA ILE A 11 10.60 -15.37 0.15
C ILE A 11 10.21 -15.25 1.62
N GLU A 12 10.49 -14.10 2.20
CA GLU A 12 10.05 -13.73 3.54
C GLU A 12 8.82 -12.83 3.46
N SER A 13 7.71 -13.24 4.09
CA SER A 13 6.54 -12.36 4.25
C SER A 13 6.70 -11.53 5.52
N GLY A 14 7.02 -10.24 5.37
CA GLY A 14 7.29 -9.37 6.52
C GLY A 14 6.07 -8.96 7.35
N VAL A 15 4.84 -9.19 6.88
CA VAL A 15 3.60 -8.84 7.59
C VAL A 15 2.50 -9.85 7.25
N VAL A 16 1.88 -10.43 8.29
CA VAL A 16 0.71 -11.30 8.15
C VAL A 16 -0.58 -10.46 8.12
N GLY A 17 -1.55 -10.86 7.31
CA GLY A 17 -2.89 -10.24 7.30
C GLY A 17 -2.95 -8.85 6.67
N LYS A 18 -1.92 -8.44 5.94
CA LYS A 18 -1.95 -7.17 5.20
C LYS A 18 -3.00 -7.25 4.10
N HIS A 19 -3.91 -6.28 4.09
CA HIS A 19 -4.97 -6.20 3.09
C HIS A 19 -4.41 -5.93 1.70
N THR A 20 -4.85 -6.74 0.75
CA THR A 20 -4.70 -6.51 -0.70
C THR A 20 -5.98 -5.84 -1.18
N ILE A 21 -5.86 -4.67 -1.81
CA ILE A 21 -7.02 -3.92 -2.31
C ILE A 21 -7.01 -4.03 -3.83
N ILE A 22 -8.11 -4.50 -4.41
CA ILE A 22 -8.33 -4.60 -5.85
C ILE A 22 -9.62 -3.87 -6.24
N GLY A 23 -9.76 -3.49 -7.51
CA GLY A 23 -10.98 -2.86 -8.00
C GLY A 23 -10.92 -2.64 -9.51
N GLU A 24 -12.06 -2.32 -10.11
CA GLU A 24 -12.14 -1.98 -11.53
C GLU A 24 -11.76 -0.52 -11.74
N LEU A 25 -11.03 -0.22 -12.82
CA LEU A 25 -10.54 1.14 -13.11
C LEU A 25 -11.67 2.14 -13.37
N ASP A 26 -12.86 1.66 -13.75
CA ASP A 26 -14.06 2.48 -13.94
C ASP A 26 -14.91 2.62 -12.67
N GLY A 27 -14.45 2.08 -11.54
CA GLY A 27 -15.11 2.12 -10.23
C GLY A 27 -16.29 1.16 -10.06
N ARG A 28 -16.64 0.38 -11.09
CA ARG A 28 -17.73 -0.60 -10.96
C ARG A 28 -17.28 -1.81 -10.15
N VAL A 29 -18.21 -2.42 -9.41
CA VAL A 29 -17.97 -3.72 -8.77
C VAL A 29 -18.62 -4.81 -9.61
N THR A 30 -17.81 -5.44 -10.47
CA THR A 30 -18.22 -6.52 -11.38
C THR A 30 -18.07 -7.90 -10.73
N ASP A 31 -18.70 -8.93 -11.30
CA ASP A 31 -18.51 -10.31 -10.83
C ASP A 31 -17.08 -10.81 -11.05
N ARG A 32 -16.38 -10.27 -12.06
CA ARG A 32 -14.97 -10.56 -12.30
C ARG A 32 -14.11 -10.21 -11.09
N VAL A 33 -14.22 -8.98 -10.58
CA VAL A 33 -13.41 -8.55 -9.43
C VAL A 33 -13.84 -9.25 -8.13
N ARG A 34 -15.12 -9.59 -7.97
CA ARG A 34 -15.61 -10.41 -6.85
C ARG A 34 -14.99 -11.80 -6.85
N HIS A 35 -15.04 -12.50 -7.99
CA HIS A 35 -14.45 -13.84 -8.11
C HIS A 35 -12.94 -13.85 -7.84
N VAL A 36 -12.21 -12.81 -8.26
CA VAL A 36 -10.78 -12.68 -7.94
C VAL A 36 -10.56 -12.50 -6.44
N ALA A 37 -11.35 -11.63 -5.78
CA ALA A 37 -11.26 -11.44 -4.33
C ALA A 37 -11.58 -12.73 -3.57
N ASP A 38 -12.62 -13.46 -3.98
CA ASP A 38 -13.01 -14.72 -3.35
C ASP A 38 -11.93 -15.78 -3.49
N ALA A 39 -11.32 -15.90 -4.68
CA ALA A 39 -10.20 -16.82 -4.90
C ALA A 39 -9.00 -16.50 -4.00
N PHE A 40 -8.66 -15.22 -3.85
CA PHE A 40 -7.54 -14.79 -3.00
C PHE A 40 -7.85 -15.00 -1.52
N ASN A 41 -9.04 -14.64 -1.06
CA ASN A 41 -9.47 -14.87 0.31
C ASN A 41 -9.52 -16.37 0.64
N GLY A 42 -10.01 -17.21 -0.29
CA GLY A 42 -9.99 -18.67 -0.15
C GLY A 42 -8.59 -19.27 -0.05
N ALA A 43 -7.58 -18.60 -0.61
CA ALA A 43 -6.17 -18.96 -0.49
C ALA A 43 -5.49 -18.35 0.76
N GLY A 44 -6.22 -17.63 1.61
CA GLY A 44 -5.69 -17.00 2.83
C GLY A 44 -5.05 -15.62 2.62
N LEU A 45 -5.19 -15.01 1.44
CA LEU A 45 -4.76 -13.64 1.18
C LEU A 45 -5.91 -12.68 1.44
N ALA A 46 -5.84 -11.94 2.57
CA ALA A 46 -6.85 -10.94 2.94
C ALA A 46 -7.02 -9.90 1.82
N THR A 47 -8.14 -9.98 1.10
CA THR A 47 -8.40 -9.20 -0.11
C THR A 47 -9.73 -8.47 -0.01
N GLN A 48 -9.72 -7.17 -0.33
CA GLN A 48 -10.88 -6.30 -0.33
C GLN A 48 -11.10 -5.71 -1.74
N VAL A 49 -12.36 -5.65 -2.16
CA VAL A 49 -12.75 -4.93 -3.38
C VAL A 49 -13.05 -3.47 -3.05
N SER A 50 -12.49 -2.56 -3.83
CA SER A 50 -12.71 -1.11 -3.79
C SER A 50 -13.49 -0.68 -5.02
N ASP A 51 -14.53 0.12 -4.82
CA ASP A 51 -15.26 0.86 -5.87
C ASP A 51 -14.55 2.17 -6.25
N ASN A 52 -13.48 2.52 -5.56
CA ASN A 52 -12.62 3.66 -5.85
C ASN A 52 -11.15 3.24 -5.90
N ILE A 53 -10.82 2.27 -6.76
CA ILE A 53 -9.43 1.77 -6.87
C ILE A 53 -8.46 2.85 -7.32
N VAL A 54 -8.92 3.80 -8.15
CA VAL A 54 -8.10 4.93 -8.59
C VAL A 54 -7.71 5.81 -7.41
N GLY A 55 -8.67 6.13 -6.52
CA GLY A 55 -8.39 6.82 -5.27
C GLY A 55 -7.40 6.05 -4.38
N THR A 56 -7.58 4.73 -4.23
CA THR A 56 -6.64 3.88 -3.47
C THR A 56 -5.23 3.90 -4.06
N MET A 57 -5.08 3.90 -5.39
CA MET A 57 -3.77 4.01 -6.04
C MET A 57 -3.12 5.38 -5.78
N TRP A 58 -3.90 6.46 -5.86
CA TRP A 58 -3.42 7.81 -5.58
C TRP A 58 -2.99 7.98 -4.12
N ASP A 59 -3.76 7.47 -3.16
CA ASP A 59 -3.41 7.50 -1.74
C ASP A 59 -2.04 6.84 -1.51
N LYS A 60 -1.83 5.65 -2.09
CA LYS A 60 -0.55 4.95 -2.01
C LYS A 60 0.60 5.68 -2.71
N LEU A 61 0.33 6.32 -3.85
CA LEU A 61 1.32 7.09 -4.58
C LEU A 61 1.76 8.33 -3.80
N LEU A 62 0.80 9.08 -3.24
CA LEU A 62 1.07 10.29 -2.47
C LEU A 62 1.99 10.03 -1.29
N VAL A 63 1.76 8.93 -0.56
CA VAL A 63 2.67 8.49 0.50
C VAL A 63 4.08 8.30 -0.06
N ASN A 64 4.27 7.49 -1.11
CA ASN A 64 5.59 7.22 -1.66
C ASN A 64 6.32 8.47 -2.17
N VAL A 65 5.60 9.36 -2.87
CA VAL A 65 6.19 10.59 -3.42
C VAL A 65 6.62 11.54 -2.31
N ALA A 66 5.74 11.81 -1.34
CA ALA A 66 6.03 12.73 -0.25
C ALA A 66 7.18 12.22 0.63
N THR A 67 7.09 10.98 1.12
CA THR A 67 8.09 10.45 2.04
C THR A 67 9.40 10.09 1.34
N GLY A 68 9.36 9.59 0.10
CA GLY A 68 10.55 9.27 -0.67
C GLY A 68 11.41 10.49 -0.98
N ALA A 69 10.78 11.59 -1.41
CA ALA A 69 11.49 12.85 -1.66
C ALA A 69 12.07 13.43 -0.36
N LEU A 70 11.29 13.48 0.72
CA LEU A 70 11.74 14.01 2.01
C LEU A 70 12.89 13.20 2.61
N THR A 71 12.79 11.87 2.63
CA THR A 71 13.90 11.01 3.12
C THR A 71 15.16 11.18 2.28
N GLY A 72 15.04 11.31 0.95
CA GLY A 72 16.18 11.54 0.06
C GLY A 72 16.91 12.87 0.31
N ILE A 73 16.18 13.94 0.61
CA ILE A 73 16.76 15.27 0.87
C ILE A 73 17.32 15.37 2.29
N THR A 74 16.60 14.86 3.28
CA THR A 74 16.92 15.06 4.70
C THR A 74 17.79 13.96 5.29
N SER A 75 17.96 12.83 4.59
CA SER A 75 18.57 11.60 5.11
C SER A 75 17.87 11.03 6.35
N LEU A 76 16.66 11.49 6.67
CA LEU A 76 15.84 10.93 7.74
C LEU A 76 15.19 9.62 7.30
N THR A 77 14.99 8.71 8.24
CA THR A 77 14.16 7.52 8.06
C THR A 77 12.67 7.87 8.16
N TYR A 78 11.79 6.98 7.71
CA TYR A 78 10.33 7.17 7.83
C TYR A 78 9.89 7.43 9.27
N GLY A 79 10.45 6.71 10.25
CA GLY A 79 10.13 6.93 11.67
C GLY A 79 10.47 8.35 12.11
N GLN A 80 11.66 8.83 11.74
CA GLN A 80 12.12 10.18 12.09
C GLN A 80 11.30 11.28 11.39
N LEU A 81 10.83 11.06 10.16
CA LEU A 81 9.94 12.02 9.48
C LEU A 81 8.66 12.29 10.27
N TYR A 82 8.08 11.26 10.90
CA TYR A 82 6.85 11.40 11.67
C TYR A 82 7.05 12.11 13.02
N GLU A 83 8.28 12.12 13.54
CA GLU A 83 8.63 12.77 14.80
C GLU A 83 9.04 14.24 14.61
N GLU A 84 9.36 14.67 13.39
CA GLU A 84 9.83 16.03 13.09
C GLU A 84 8.68 17.07 13.12
N PRO A 85 8.68 18.01 14.08
CA PRO A 85 7.58 18.97 14.26
C PRO A 85 7.34 19.88 13.04
N LEU A 86 8.40 20.28 12.33
CA LEU A 86 8.25 21.15 11.15
C LEU A 86 7.56 20.43 9.99
N LEU A 87 7.87 19.15 9.78
CA LEU A 87 7.23 18.33 8.75
C LEU A 87 5.77 18.05 9.09
N LYS A 88 5.46 17.84 10.38
CA LYS A 88 4.08 17.71 10.85
C LYS A 88 3.26 18.99 10.62
N ALA A 89 3.85 20.16 10.86
CA ALA A 89 3.16 21.43 10.61
C ALA A 89 2.90 21.65 9.10
N ALA A 90 3.87 21.30 8.24
CA ALA A 90 3.77 21.48 6.80
C ALA A 90 2.79 20.51 6.11
N SER A 91 2.55 19.31 6.67
CA SER A 91 1.65 18.31 6.07
C SER A 91 0.16 18.53 6.37
N LEU A 92 -0.17 19.44 7.30
CA LEU A 92 -1.54 19.78 7.71
C LEU A 92 -2.09 21.04 7.01
N ALA A 93 -1.29 21.68 6.16
CA ALA A 93 -1.65 22.85 5.36
C ALA A 93 -2.15 22.43 3.97
#